data_AF-A0A2G6NPA8-F1
#
_entry.id   AF-A0A2G6NPA8-F1
#
_cell.length_a   1.000
_cell.length_b   1.000
_cell.length_c   1.000
_cell.angle_alpha   90.00
_cell.angle_beta   90.00
_cell.angle_gamma   90.00
#
_symmetry.space_group_name_H-M   'P 1'
#
loop_
_entity.id
_entity.type
_entity.pdbx_description
1 polymer ?
#
loop_
_entity_poly.entity_id
_entity_poly.type
_entity_poly.pdbx_seq_one_letter_code
_entity_poly.pdbx_strand_id
1 'polypeptide(L)'
;MDAYEARMKWKLDHDSALDDALTRGLKQGRAEGMEEGREQGRAEGIKKGIEKGIEKGIEKGMEKGREEGFLRSKMDIAKKMLDKGYAYDAISECTGMDVTELEKLASHR
;
A
#
# COMPACT_ATOMS: atom_id res chain seq x y z
N MET A 1 48.66 -10.92 -54.12
CA MET A 1 48.31 -10.05 -52.99
C MET A 1 49.61 -9.50 -52.46
N ASP A 2 49.82 -8.19 -52.55
CA ASP A 2 51.04 -7.59 -52.02
C ASP A 2 50.93 -7.41 -50.49
N ALA A 3 52.07 -7.08 -49.84
CA ALA A 3 52.11 -6.90 -48.39
C ALA A 3 51.20 -5.75 -47.89
N TYR A 4 50.87 -4.80 -48.77
CA TYR A 4 50.00 -3.67 -48.46
C TYR A 4 48.53 -4.10 -48.39
N GLU A 5 48.05 -4.84 -49.39
CA GLU A 5 46.70 -5.41 -49.45
C GLU A 5 46.42 -6.34 -48.25
N ALA A 6 47.38 -7.20 -47.90
CA ALA A 6 47.26 -8.10 -46.76
C ALA A 6 47.14 -7.34 -45.42
N ARG A 7 47.93 -6.27 -45.26
CA ARG A 7 47.87 -5.42 -44.06
C ARG A 7 46.54 -4.66 -43.96
N MET A 8 46.02 -4.17 -45.09
CA MET A 8 44.75 -3.43 -45.10
C MET A 8 43.56 -4.34 -44.80
N LYS A 9 43.57 -5.57 -45.33
CA LYS A 9 42.55 -6.57 -44.98
C LYS A 9 42.57 -6.90 -43.49
N TRP A 10 43.74 -7.15 -42.92
CA TRP A 10 43.85 -7.46 -41.48
C TRP A 10 43.34 -6.32 -40.60
N LYS A 11 43.64 -5.07 -40.94
CA LYS A 11 43.10 -3.90 -40.23
C LYS A 11 41.58 -3.84 -40.30
N LEU A 12 41.01 -4.05 -41.49
CA LEU A 12 39.56 -4.03 -41.67
C LEU A 12 38.87 -5.15 -40.87
N ASP A 13 39.40 -6.36 -40.91
CA ASP A 13 38.88 -7.50 -40.15
C ASP A 13 38.99 -7.25 -38.63
N HIS A 14 40.10 -6.63 -38.18
CA HIS A 14 40.30 -6.26 -36.78
C HIS A 14 39.35 -5.16 -36.32
N ASP A 15 39.21 -4.08 -37.10
CA ASP A 15 38.32 -2.95 -36.79
C ASP A 15 36.85 -3.42 -36.78
N SER A 16 36.46 -4.27 -37.73
CA SER A 16 35.12 -4.86 -37.76
C SER A 16 34.86 -5.75 -36.55
N ALA A 17 35.85 -6.55 -36.12
CA ALA A 17 35.71 -7.39 -34.93
C ALA A 17 35.57 -6.56 -33.65
N LEU A 18 36.29 -5.43 -33.55
CA LEU A 18 36.18 -4.49 -32.43
C LEU A 18 34.81 -3.80 -32.41
N ASP A 19 34.31 -3.34 -33.56
CA ASP A 19 32.99 -2.71 -33.65
C ASP A 19 31.86 -3.68 -33.30
N ASP A 20 31.95 -4.93 -33.77
CA ASP A 20 31.02 -5.99 -33.41
C ASP A 20 31.04 -6.29 -31.91
N ALA A 21 32.23 -6.39 -31.32
CA ALA A 21 32.39 -6.64 -29.88
C ALA A 21 31.82 -5.49 -29.05
N LEU A 22 32.10 -4.24 -29.43
CA LEU A 22 31.57 -3.06 -28.77
C LEU A 22 30.05 -3.00 -28.88
N THR A 23 29.51 -3.23 -30.07
CA THR A 23 28.07 -3.22 -30.34
C THR A 23 27.35 -4.29 -29.53
N ARG A 24 27.90 -5.51 -29.44
CA ARG A 24 27.35 -6.59 -28.63
C ARG A 24 27.42 -6.25 -27.14
N GLY A 25 28.56 -5.77 -26.66
CA GLY A 25 28.74 -5.38 -25.26
C GLY A 25 27.76 -4.29 -24.83
N LEU A 26 27.57 -3.25 -25.66
CA LEU A 26 26.60 -2.18 -25.39
C LEU A 26 25.16 -2.68 -25.41
N LYS A 27 24.80 -3.52 -26.38
CA LYS A 27 23.45 -4.10 -26.45
C LYS A 27 23.15 -4.99 -25.25
N GLN A 28 24.10 -5.84 -24.88
CA GLN A 28 23.97 -6.75 -23.74
C GLN A 28 23.89 -5.97 -22.43
N GLY A 29 24.85 -5.08 -22.14
CA GLY A 29 24.84 -4.29 -20.91
C GLY A 29 23.60 -3.39 -20.79
N ARG A 30 23.08 -2.87 -21.90
CA ARG A 30 21.82 -2.11 -21.90
C ARG A 30 20.61 -3.01 -21.63
N ALA A 31 20.58 -4.21 -22.21
CA ALA A 31 19.48 -5.16 -21.99
C ALA A 31 19.47 -5.63 -20.52
N GLU A 32 20.61 -6.06 -19.99
CA GLU A 32 20.78 -6.50 -18.60
C GLU A 32 20.43 -5.37 -17.63
N GLY A 33 20.98 -4.17 -17.82
CA GLY A 33 20.69 -3.03 -16.95
C GLY A 33 19.21 -2.60 -16.98
N MET A 34 18.53 -2.72 -18.13
CA MET A 34 17.09 -2.47 -18.20
C MET A 34 16.27 -3.57 -17.51
N GLU A 35 16.66 -4.82 -17.65
CA GLU A 35 15.99 -5.94 -17.00
C GLU A 35 16.11 -5.86 -15.48
N GLU A 36 17.33 -5.69 -14.96
CA GLU A 36 17.61 -5.52 -13.53
C GLU A 36 16.88 -4.29 -12.96
N GLY A 37 16.98 -3.14 -13.63
CA GLY A 37 16.30 -1.92 -13.20
C GLY A 37 14.78 -2.08 -13.15
N ARG A 38 14.19 -2.81 -14.12
CA ARG A 38 12.76 -3.10 -14.13
C ARG A 38 12.37 -4.04 -12.99
N GLU A 39 13.15 -5.08 -12.74
CA GLU A 39 12.87 -6.04 -11.68
C GLU A 39 12.96 -5.38 -10.31
N GLN A 40 14.03 -4.64 -10.03
CA GLN A 40 14.22 -3.89 -8.79
C GLN A 40 13.11 -2.86 -8.58
N GLY A 41 12.82 -2.04 -9.60
CA GLY A 41 11.76 -1.04 -9.53
C GLY A 41 10.38 -1.66 -9.26
N ARG A 42 10.08 -2.81 -9.88
CA ARG A 42 8.83 -3.54 -9.64
C ARG A 42 8.78 -4.11 -8.22
N ALA A 43 9.85 -4.75 -7.75
CA ALA A 43 9.92 -5.33 -6.41
C ALA A 43 9.75 -4.26 -5.33
N GLU A 44 10.45 -3.12 -5.46
CA GLU A 44 10.31 -1.99 -4.56
C GLU A 44 8.91 -1.38 -4.60
N GLY A 45 8.34 -1.20 -5.79
CA GLY A 45 7.00 -0.66 -5.98
C GLY A 45 5.93 -1.52 -5.29
N ILE A 46 6.01 -2.84 -5.44
CA ILE A 46 5.12 -3.79 -4.77
C ILE A 46 5.28 -3.72 -3.26
N LYS A 47 6.52 -3.77 -2.75
CA LYS A 47 6.80 -3.71 -1.31
C LYS A 47 6.23 -2.44 -0.68
N LYS A 48 6.55 -1.27 -1.25
CA LYS A 48 6.05 0.03 -0.78
C LYS A 48 4.53 0.14 -0.88
N GLY A 49 3.93 -0.44 -1.92
CA GLY A 49 2.48 -0.45 -2.12
C GLY A 49 1.75 -1.29 -1.07
N ILE A 50 2.25 -2.49 -0.80
CA ILE A 50 1.69 -3.40 0.22
C ILE A 50 1.82 -2.78 1.62
N GLU A 51 3.01 -2.30 1.97
CA GLU A 51 3.28 -1.69 3.29
C GLU A 51 2.33 -0.52 3.57
N LYS A 52 2.24 0.44 2.64
CA LYS A 52 1.33 1.59 2.76
C LYS A 52 -0.14 1.18 2.75
N GLY A 53 -0.49 0.13 2.01
CA GLY A 53 -1.86 -0.37 1.94
C GLY A 53 -2.30 -1.00 3.27
N ILE A 54 -1.45 -1.83 3.86
CA ILE A 54 -1.69 -2.48 5.14
C ILE A 54 -1.77 -1.45 6.26
N GLU A 55 -0.79 -0.54 6.35
CA GLU A 55 -0.74 0.50 7.39
C GLU A 55 -2.04 1.34 7.39
N LYS A 56 -2.41 1.88 6.23
CA LYS A 56 -3.65 2.67 6.09
C LYS A 56 -4.91 1.85 6.35
N GLY A 57 -4.91 0.57 5.98
CA GLY A 57 -6.04 -0.33 6.21
C GLY A 57 -6.24 -0.60 7.70
N ILE A 58 -5.16 -0.90 8.41
CA ILE A 58 -5.17 -1.15 9.86
C ILE A 58 -5.59 0.11 10.62
N GLU A 59 -4.98 1.26 10.32
CA GLU A 59 -5.29 2.53 11.00
C GLU A 59 -6.78 2.88 10.88
N LYS A 60 -7.32 2.87 9.65
CA LYS A 60 -8.74 3.14 9.41
C LYS A 60 -9.65 2.10 10.04
N GLY A 61 -9.26 0.83 10.02
CA GLY A 61 -10.02 -0.26 10.64
C GLY A 61 -10.09 -0.13 12.16
N MET A 62 -8.96 0.22 12.79
CA MET A 62 -8.88 0.42 14.24
C MET A 62 -9.65 1.66 14.70
N GLU A 63 -9.55 2.76 13.97
CA GLU A 63 -10.29 3.99 14.29
C GLU A 63 -11.80 3.75 14.23
N LYS A 64 -12.30 3.19 13.12
CA LYS A 64 -13.72 2.85 12.97
C LYS A 64 -14.18 1.84 14.02
N GLY A 65 -13.40 0.78 14.24
CA GLY A 65 -13.75 -0.24 15.24
C GLY A 65 -13.81 0.32 16.65
N ARG A 66 -12.94 1.29 16.99
CA ARG A 66 -12.96 1.97 18.29
C ARG A 66 -14.18 2.87 18.44
N GLU A 67 -14.53 3.65 17.40
CA GLU A 67 -15.69 4.53 17.40
C GLU A 67 -17.00 3.73 17.48
N GLU A 68 -17.15 2.70 16.64
CA GLU A 68 -18.31 1.79 16.67
C GLU A 68 -18.42 1.07 18.02
N GLY A 69 -17.29 0.59 18.57
CA GLY A 69 -17.26 -0.04 19.89
C GLY A 69 -17.64 0.91 21.02
N PHE A 70 -17.20 2.16 20.96
CA PHE A 70 -17.56 3.20 21.93
C PHE A 70 -19.05 3.51 21.87
N LEU A 71 -19.61 3.76 20.68
CA LEU A 71 -21.04 4.03 20.50
C LEU A 71 -21.90 2.85 20.95
N ARG A 72 -21.51 1.62 20.59
CA ARG A 72 -22.21 0.41 21.01
C ARG A 72 -22.19 0.24 22.53
N SER A 73 -21.05 0.49 23.16
CA SER A 73 -20.93 0.44 24.62
C SER A 73 -21.80 1.50 25.30
N LYS A 74 -21.84 2.73 24.75
CA LYS A 74 -22.72 3.81 25.21
C LYS A 74 -24.19 3.38 25.18
N MET A 75 -24.64 2.80 24.06
CA MET A 75 -26.00 2.29 23.89
C MET A 75 -26.30 1.10 24.83
N ASP A 76 -25.37 0.16 24.99
CA ASP A 76 -25.56 -1.00 25.86
C ASP A 76 -25.68 -0.61 27.34
N ILE A 77 -24.91 0.40 27.77
CA ILE A 77 -25.03 0.97 29.12
C ILE A 77 -26.37 1.65 29.29
N ALA A 78 -26.79 2.49 28.34
CA ALA A 78 -28.08 3.16 28.38
C ALA A 78 -29.25 2.17 28.45
N LYS A 79 -29.24 1.10 27.65
CA LYS A 79 -30.24 0.01 27.71
C LYS A 79 -30.31 -0.61 29.10
N LYS A 80 -29.16 -0.99 29.67
CA LYS A 80 -29.12 -1.60 31.02
C LYS A 80 -29.63 -0.66 32.10
N MET A 81 -29.44 0.65 31.96
CA MET A 81 -29.98 1.64 32.89
C MET A 81 -31.49 1.81 32.72
N LEU A 82 -31.99 1.86 31.48
CA LEU A 82 -33.43 1.88 31.20
C LEU A 82 -34.13 0.63 31.75
N ASP A 83 -33.53 -0.54 31.56
CA ASP A 83 -34.06 -1.82 32.06
C ASP A 83 -34.18 -1.84 33.60
N LYS A 84 -33.29 -1.12 34.29
CA LYS A 84 -33.30 -0.97 35.76
C LYS A 84 -34.22 0.14 36.26
N GLY A 85 -34.90 0.86 35.36
CA GLY A 85 -35.85 1.92 35.72
C GLY A 85 -35.21 3.24 36.13
N TYR A 86 -33.97 3.52 35.71
CA TYR A 86 -33.37 4.84 35.90
C TYR A 86 -34.12 5.91 35.07
N ALA A 87 -34.23 7.12 35.60
CA ALA A 87 -34.85 8.24 34.90
C ALA A 87 -34.02 8.68 33.69
N TYR A 88 -34.67 9.15 32.63
CA TYR A 88 -34.01 9.60 31.40
C TYR A 88 -32.95 10.67 31.64
N ASP A 89 -33.21 11.62 32.54
CA ASP A 89 -32.27 12.70 32.87
C ASP A 89 -30.96 12.14 33.46
N ALA A 90 -31.05 11.17 34.38
CA ALA A 90 -29.87 10.54 34.98
C ALA A 90 -29.07 9.70 33.97
N ILE A 91 -29.76 9.04 33.03
CA ILE A 91 -29.10 8.26 31.97
C ILE A 91 -28.41 9.20 30.97
N SER A 92 -29.06 10.30 30.63
CA SER A 92 -28.51 11.36 29.77
C SER A 92 -27.22 11.93 30.37
N GLU A 93 -27.21 12.28 31.66
CA GLU A 93 -26.01 12.76 32.35
C GLU A 93 -24.88 11.71 32.38
N CYS A 94 -25.20 10.44 32.62
CA CYS A 94 -24.19 9.39 32.76
C CYS A 94 -23.60 8.92 31.43
N THR A 95 -24.42 8.88 30.38
CA THR A 95 -24.04 8.34 29.07
C THR A 95 -23.71 9.43 28.07
N GLY A 96 -24.19 10.66 28.28
CA GLY A 96 -24.12 11.76 27.31
C GLY A 96 -25.00 11.54 26.08
N MET A 97 -26.07 10.73 26.20
CA MET A 97 -27.07 10.52 25.14
C MET A 97 -28.23 11.50 25.32
N ASP A 98 -28.73 12.05 24.23
CA ASP A 98 -29.90 12.92 24.29
C ASP A 98 -31.16 12.12 24.66
N VAL A 99 -32.12 12.77 25.33
CA VAL A 99 -33.38 12.14 25.73
C VAL A 99 -34.12 11.55 24.53
N THR A 100 -34.07 12.21 23.37
CA THR A 100 -34.67 11.69 22.13
C THR A 100 -34.00 10.41 21.60
N GLU A 101 -32.69 10.25 21.82
CA GLU A 101 -31.97 9.02 21.47
C GLU A 101 -32.36 7.89 22.41
N LEU A 102 -32.51 8.19 23.71
CA LEU A 102 -32.96 7.25 24.72
C LEU A 102 -34.41 6.79 24.48
N GLU A 103 -35.32 7.69 24.07
CA GLU A 103 -36.69 7.35 23.70
C GLU A 103 -36.73 6.39 22.49
N LYS A 104 -35.90 6.63 21.47
CA LYS A 104 -35.75 5.71 20.32
C LYS A 104 -35.20 4.35 20.74
N LEU A 105 -34.28 4.34 21.70
CA LEU A 105 -33.71 3.12 22.26
C LEU A 105 -34.76 2.32 23.05
N ALA A 106 -35.64 3.02 23.77
CA ALA A 106 -36.72 2.45 24.56
C ALA A 106 -37.90 1.98 23.69
N SER A 107 -38.15 2.62 22.55
CA SER A 107 -39.24 2.25 21.63
C SER A 107 -38.95 1.02 20.77
N HIS A 108 -37.68 0.63 20.62
CA HIS A 108 -37.25 -0.60 19.93
C HIS A 108 -37.12 -1.80 20.90
N ARG A 109 -37.93 -1.83 21.96
CA ARG A 109 -37.93 -2.87 22.98
C ARG A 109 -39.01 -3.91 22.72
#